data_AF-A0A850C9L3-F1
#
_entry.id   AF-A0A850C9L3-F1
#
_cell.length_a   1.000
_cell.length_b   1.000
_cell.length_c   1.000
_cell.angle_alpha   90.00
_cell.angle_beta   90.00
_cell.angle_gamma   90.00
#
_symmetry.space_group_name_H-M   'P 1'
#
loop_
_entity.id
_entity.type
_entity.pdbx_description
1 polymer ?
#
loop_
_entity_poly.entity_id
_entity_poly.type
_entity_poly.pdbx_seq_one_letter_code
_entity_poly.pdbx_strand_id
1 'polypeptide(L)' 'FLELTWGGKDPVTVGDGETRAFLEDGDTVTIEATAPGPDGSVIGLGEVTGTILPAVS' A
#
# COMPACT_ATOMS: atom_id res chain seq x y z
N PHE A 1 5.73 4.86 -1.81
CA PHE A 1 6.71 4.67 -2.90
C PHE A 1 7.82 5.69 -2.91
N LEU A 2 7.55 7.01 -2.83
CA LEU A 2 8.61 8.02 -2.85
C LEU A 2 9.76 7.75 -1.86
N GLU A 3 9.45 7.56 -0.58
CA GLU A 3 10.48 7.27 0.44
C GLU A 3 10.98 5.82 0.33
N LEU A 4 10.07 4.85 0.20
CA LEU A 4 10.40 3.42 0.09
C LEU A 4 11.39 3.11 -1.04
N THR A 5 11.32 3.85 -2.14
CA THR A 5 12.13 3.63 -3.34
C THR A 5 13.19 4.69 -3.57
N TRP A 6 13.39 5.61 -2.62
CA TRP A 6 14.32 6.74 -2.73
C TRP A 6 14.11 7.58 -4.00
N GLY A 7 12.86 7.93 -4.28
CA GLY A 7 12.47 8.64 -5.50
C GLY A 7 12.58 7.79 -6.76
N GLY A 8 12.29 6.50 -6.66
CA GLY A 8 12.35 5.54 -7.76
C GLY A 8 13.75 5.02 -8.09
N LYS A 9 14.78 5.40 -7.33
CA LYS A 9 16.16 4.96 -7.54
C LYS A 9 16.38 3.51 -7.11
N ASP A 10 15.61 3.03 -6.15
CA ASP A 10 15.70 1.67 -5.62
C ASP A 10 14.29 1.05 -5.54
N PRO A 11 13.78 0.47 -6.64
CA PRO A 11 12.44 -0.10 -6.68
C PRO A 11 12.24 -1.21 -5.64
N VAL A 12 11.04 -1.32 -5.06
CA VAL A 12 10.71 -2.36 -4.09
C VAL A 12 10.02 -3.54 -4.75
N THR A 13 10.25 -4.74 -4.23
CA THR A 13 9.51 -5.94 -4.62
C THR A 13 8.14 -5.97 -3.92
N VAL A 14 7.09 -6.25 -4.68
CA VAL A 14 5.70 -6.34 -4.22
C VAL A 14 5.11 -7.67 -4.73
N GLY A 15 4.27 -8.32 -3.90
CA GLY A 15 3.62 -9.58 -4.26
C GLY A 15 4.62 -10.69 -4.63
N ASP A 16 4.31 -11.44 -5.70
CA ASP A 16 5.09 -12.59 -6.18
C ASP A 16 6.31 -12.18 -7.03
N GLY A 17 7.06 -11.18 -6.58
CA GLY A 17 8.34 -10.79 -7.21
C GLY A 17 8.26 -9.63 -8.20
N GLU A 18 7.10 -9.01 -8.40
CA GLU A 18 7.01 -7.79 -9.21
C GLU A 18 7.77 -6.64 -8.55
N THR A 19 8.33 -5.73 -9.34
CA THR A 19 9.00 -4.53 -8.83
C THR A 19 8.17 -3.29 -9.11
N ARG A 20 8.19 -2.34 -8.18
CA ARG A 20 7.52 -1.04 -8.30
C ARG A 20 8.43 0.08 -7.84
N ALA A 21 8.62 1.07 -8.71
CA ALA A 21 9.21 2.36 -8.35
C ALA A 21 8.14 3.33 -7.83
N PHE A 22 6.96 3.35 -8.49
CA PHE A 22 5.76 4.09 -8.11
C PHE A 22 4.52 3.22 -8.39
N LEU A 23 3.33 3.74 -8.06
CA LEU A 23 2.07 3.09 -8.41
C LEU A 23 1.85 3.15 -9.92
N GLU A 24 1.27 2.09 -10.47
CA GLU A 24 0.89 1.94 -11.86
C GLU A 24 -0.64 1.84 -12.01
N ASP A 25 -1.16 2.09 -13.22
CA ASP A 25 -2.58 1.92 -13.51
C ASP A 25 -3.03 0.49 -13.21
N GLY A 26 -4.12 0.34 -12.46
CA GLY A 26 -4.64 -0.95 -11.99
C GLY A 26 -4.13 -1.35 -10.60
N ASP A 27 -3.07 -0.73 -10.07
CA ASP A 27 -2.64 -1.00 -8.70
C ASP A 27 -3.75 -0.61 -7.71
N THR A 28 -3.98 -1.49 -6.72
CA THR A 28 -4.90 -1.24 -5.61
C THR A 28 -4.12 -1.15 -4.32
N VAL A 29 -4.37 -0.10 -3.54
CA VAL A 29 -3.73 0.13 -2.25
C VAL A 29 -4.79 0.04 -1.16
N THR A 30 -4.53 -0.79 -0.16
CA THR A 30 -5.32 -0.89 1.06
C THR A 30 -4.46 -0.46 2.25
N ILE A 31 -4.99 0.44 3.08
CA ILE A 31 -4.39 0.80 4.37
C ILE A 31 -5.27 0.23 5.47
N GLU A 32 -4.66 -0.57 6.34
CA GLU A 32 -5.28 -1.13 7.54
C GLU A 32 -4.49 -0.70 8.77
N ALA A 33 -5.17 -0.63 9.90
CA ALA A 33 -4.52 -0.40 11.17
C ALA A 33 -5.21 -1.17 12.29
N THR A 34 -4.42 -1.54 13.29
CA THR A 34 -4.90 -2.16 14.52
C THR A 34 -4.30 -1.47 15.73
N ALA A 35 -4.96 -1.63 16.87
CA ALA A 35 -4.47 -1.16 18.16
C ALA A 35 -4.68 -2.25 19.23
N PRO A 36 -3.83 -2.31 20.27
CA PRO A 36 -4.06 -3.20 21.40
C PRO A 36 -5.29 -2.75 22.19
N GLY A 37 -6.09 -3.72 22.61
CA GLY A 37 -7.22 -3.55 23.52
C GLY A 37 -6.97 -4.22 24.88
N PRO A 38 -7.94 -4.13 25.81
CA PRO A 38 -7.86 -4.77 27.12
C PRO A 38 -7.63 -6.28 27.02
N ASP A 39 -6.93 -6.84 28.01
CA ASP A 39 -6.71 -8.29 28.16
C ASP A 39 -6.11 -8.98 26.93
N GLY A 40 -5.29 -8.25 26.16
CA GLY A 40 -4.64 -8.77 24.95
C GLY A 40 -5.52 -8.83 23.72
N SER A 41 -6.72 -8.23 23.76
CA SER A 41 -7.55 -8.07 22.56
C SER A 41 -6.89 -7.14 21.54
N VAL A 42 -7.34 -7.22 20.29
CA VAL A 42 -6.90 -6.35 19.20
C VAL A 42 -8.12 -5.65 18.60
N ILE A 43 -8.03 -4.33 18.46
CA ILE A 43 -9.07 -3.49 17.86
C ILE A 43 -8.65 -3.20 16.42
N GLY A 44 -9.47 -3.61 15.46
CA GLY A 44 -9.33 -3.19 14.07
C GLY A 44 -9.87 -1.78 13.88
N LEU A 45 -9.16 -0.94 13.12
CA LEU A 45 -9.57 0.43 12.82
C LEU A 45 -10.28 0.56 11.46
N GLY A 46 -10.54 -0.57 10.80
CA GLY A 46 -11.11 -0.64 9.45
C GLY A 46 -10.05 -0.54 8.35
N GLU A 47 -10.52 -0.53 7.10
CA GLU A 47 -9.70 -0.42 5.90
C GLU A 47 -10.05 0.85 5.12
N VAL A 48 -9.05 1.39 4.42
CA VAL A 48 -9.24 2.38 3.37
C VAL A 48 -8.59 1.84 2.10
N THR A 49 -9.40 1.64 1.06
CA THR A 49 -8.96 1.03 -0.19
C THR A 49 -9.26 1.93 -1.38
N GLY A 50 -8.32 1.98 -2.33
CA GLY A 50 -8.51 2.66 -3.61
C GLY A 50 -7.68 2.02 -4.72
N THR A 51 -8.20 2.12 -5.95
CA THR A 51 -7.53 1.62 -7.17
C THR A 51 -7.14 2.79 -8.05
N ILE A 52 -5.92 2.75 -8.59
CA ILE A 52 -5.45 3.73 -9.57
C ILE A 52 -6.08 3.38 -10.91
N LEU A 53 -6.92 4.27 -11.41
CA LEU A 53 -7.48 4.14 -12.75
C LEU A 53 -6.58 4.85 -13.77
N PRO A 54 -6.58 4.41 -15.04
CA PRO A 54 -5.93 5.13 -16.10
C PRO A 54 -6.36 6.59 -16.18
N ALA A 55 -5.42 7.45 -16.56
CA ALA A 55 -5.71 8.86 -16.80
C ALA A 55 -6.81 9.01 -17.87
N VAL A 56 -7.70 9.98 -17.65
CA VAL A 56 -8.65 10.39 -18.69
C VAL A 56 -7.91 11.15 -19.78
N SER A 57 -8.25 10.87 -21.04
CA SER A 57 -7.65 11.47 -22.23
C SER A 57 -8.29 12.80 -22.63
#